data_AF-A0A845FWB9-F1
#
_entry.id   AF-A0A845FWB9-F1
#
_cell.length_a   1.000
_cell.length_b   1.000
_cell.length_c   1.000
_cell.angle_alpha   90.00
_cell.angle_beta   90.00
_cell.angle_gamma   90.00
#
_symmetry.space_group_name_H-M   'P 1'
#
loop_
_entity.id
_entity.type
_entity.pdbx_description
1 polymer ?
#
loop_
_entity_poly.entity_id
_entity_poly.type
_entity_poly.pdbx_seq_one_letter_code
_entity_poly.pdbx_strand_id
1 'polypeptide(L)'
;MITYLYWALVFAAAILLLVLFGKKDMWKPALISCVSVLIVGTLAYYFHFQQIFVKHYGGVMSLSVPEGQQHITATWKDDNLWVENYDPATNTCHFNEYSKGNVLQGKVTIKNCSPVAAQPFNTSIPAK
;
A
#
# COMPACT_ATOMS: atom_id res chain seq x y z
N MET A 1 -8.25 -13.78 6.13
CA MET A 1 -7.70 -12.41 6.01
C MET A 1 -8.63 -11.59 5.12
N ILE A 2 -8.95 -10.36 5.51
CA ILE A 2 -9.99 -9.53 4.86
C ILE A 2 -9.74 -9.31 3.37
N THR A 3 -8.47 -9.18 2.95
CA THR A 3 -8.08 -9.03 1.55
C THR A 3 -8.57 -10.19 0.69
N TYR A 4 -8.39 -11.44 1.14
CA TYR A 4 -8.83 -12.61 0.38
C TYR A 4 -10.36 -12.75 0.37
N LEU A 5 -11.03 -12.37 1.46
CA LEU A 5 -12.49 -12.36 1.52
C LEU A 5 -13.08 -11.36 0.51
N TYR A 6 -12.51 -10.15 0.42
CA TYR A 6 -12.91 -9.16 -0.56
C TYR A 6 -12.80 -9.69 -1.99
N TRP A 7 -11.65 -10.26 -2.36
CA TRP A 7 -11.45 -10.81 -3.71
C TRP A 7 -12.35 -12.00 -3.99
N ALA A 8 -12.57 -12.88 -3.01
CA ALA A 8 -13.53 -13.98 -3.14
C ALA A 8 -14.94 -13.46 -3.44
N LEU A 9 -15.39 -12.40 -2.76
CA LEU A 9 -16.70 -11.78 -3.01
C LEU A 9 -16.78 -11.11 -4.39
N VAL A 10 -15.73 -10.41 -4.83
CA VAL A 10 -15.67 -9.80 -6.17
C VAL A 10 -15.74 -10.88 -7.26
N PHE A 11 -14.97 -11.96 -7.12
CA PHE A 11 -15.02 -13.07 -8.09
C PHE A 11 -16.35 -13.80 -8.05
N ALA A 12 -16.93 -14.04 -6.87
CA ALA A 12 -18.25 -14.66 -6.75
C ALA A 12 -19.33 -13.81 -7.44
N ALA A 13 -19.30 -12.48 -7.27
CA ALA A 13 -20.22 -11.57 -7.95
C ALA A 13 -20.03 -11.59 -9.48
N ALA A 14 -18.79 -11.58 -9.97
CA ALA A 14 -18.49 -11.65 -11.40
C ALA A 14 -18.97 -12.98 -12.02
N ILE A 15 -18.70 -14.11 -11.37
CA ILE A 15 -19.16 -15.45 -11.80
C ILE A 15 -20.68 -15.53 -11.77
N LEU A 16 -21.33 -14.98 -10.73
CA LEU A 16 -22.78 -14.97 -10.61
C LEU A 16 -23.41 -14.25 -11.81
N LEU A 17 -22.92 -13.05 -12.17
CA LEU A 17 -23.42 -12.32 -13.33
C LEU A 17 -23.18 -13.07 -14.64
N LEU A 18 -21.98 -13.65 -14.80
CA LEU A 18 -21.64 -14.47 -15.96
C LEU A 18 -22.62 -15.63 -16.14
N VAL A 19 -22.92 -16.37 -15.06
CA VAL A 19 -23.85 -17.51 -15.08
C VAL A 19 -25.30 -17.06 -15.32
N LEU A 20 -25.74 -15.98 -14.69
CA LEU A 20 -27.13 -15.49 -14.83
C LEU A 20 -27.43 -15.02 -16.25
N PHE A 21 -26.52 -14.29 -16.89
CA PHE A 21 -26.69 -13.85 -18.28
C PHE A 21 -26.36 -14.96 -19.29
N GLY A 22 -25.39 -15.82 -19.00
CA GLY A 22 -25.05 -16.99 -19.82
C GLY A 22 -26.20 -18.00 -19.91
N LYS A 23 -26.93 -18.24 -18.81
CA LYS A 23 -28.15 -19.06 -18.82
C LYS A 23 -29.27 -18.52 -19.71
N LYS A 24 -29.21 -17.25 -20.10
CA LYS A 24 -30.16 -16.59 -21.01
C LYS A 24 -29.62 -16.47 -22.44
N ASP A 25 -28.48 -17.12 -22.75
CA ASP A 25 -27.72 -16.96 -24.01
C ASP A 25 -27.29 -15.51 -24.30
N MET A 26 -27.28 -14.64 -23.29
CA MET A 26 -26.90 -13.24 -23.41
C MET A 26 -25.39 -13.07 -23.15
N TRP A 27 -24.54 -13.69 -23.97
CA TRP A 27 -23.09 -13.73 -23.76
C TRP A 27 -22.39 -12.37 -23.81
N LYS A 28 -22.84 -11.45 -24.68
CA LYS A 28 -22.29 -10.09 -24.76
C LYS A 28 -22.46 -9.32 -23.44
N PRO A 29 -23.68 -9.14 -22.89
CA PRO A 29 -23.85 -8.46 -21.61
C PRO A 29 -23.31 -9.27 -20.42
N ALA A 30 -23.24 -10.61 -20.51
CA ALA A 30 -22.57 -11.43 -19.51
C ALA A 30 -21.09 -11.03 -19.36
N LEU A 31 -20.36 -10.95 -20.48
CA LEU A 31 -18.96 -10.56 -20.48
C LEU A 31 -18.77 -9.10 -20.04
N ILE A 32 -19.60 -8.19 -20.57
CA ILE A 32 -19.51 -6.76 -20.20
C ILE A 32 -19.71 -6.60 -18.69
N SER A 33 -20.76 -7.18 -18.12
CA SER A 33 -21.05 -7.06 -16.68
C SER A 33 -19.98 -7.70 -15.80
N CYS A 34 -19.47 -8.88 -16.18
CA CYS A 34 -18.36 -9.54 -15.49
C CYS A 34 -17.11 -8.64 -15.45
N VAL A 35 -16.69 -8.13 -16.61
CA VAL A 35 -15.53 -7.24 -16.73
C VAL A 35 -15.75 -5.95 -15.93
N SER A 36 -16.94 -5.35 -15.99
CA SER A 36 -17.26 -4.15 -15.19
C SER A 36 -17.11 -4.39 -13.69
N VAL A 37 -17.59 -5.53 -13.17
CA VAL A 37 -17.41 -5.87 -11.74
C VAL A 37 -15.95 -6.03 -11.37
N LEU A 38 -15.16 -6.72 -12.21
CA LEU A 38 -13.73 -6.89 -11.96
C LEU A 38 -12.98 -5.55 -11.98
N ILE A 39 -13.29 -4.67 -12.93
CA ILE A 39 -12.67 -3.33 -13.01
C ILE A 39 -13.05 -2.50 -11.79
N VAL A 40 -14.34 -2.39 -11.47
CA VAL A 40 -14.81 -1.60 -10.32
C VAL A 40 -14.26 -2.17 -9.01
N GLY A 41 -14.28 -3.48 -8.83
CA GLY A 41 -13.71 -4.14 -7.65
C GLY A 41 -12.21 -3.92 -7.51
N THR A 42 -11.47 -3.93 -8.62
CA THR A 42 -10.03 -3.63 -8.62
C THR A 42 -9.77 -2.17 -8.26
N LEU A 43 -10.47 -1.24 -8.90
CA LEU A 43 -10.33 0.20 -8.63
C LEU A 43 -10.69 0.51 -7.17
N ALA A 44 -11.81 0.00 -6.66
CA ALA A 44 -12.20 0.20 -5.28
C ALA A 44 -11.18 -0.40 -4.29
N TYR A 45 -10.57 -1.53 -4.63
CA TYR A 45 -9.52 -2.13 -3.80
C TYR A 45 -8.30 -1.21 -3.69
N TYR A 46 -7.71 -0.83 -4.83
CA TYR A 46 -6.46 -0.06 -4.84
C TYR A 46 -6.66 1.39 -4.37
N PHE A 47 -7.75 2.05 -4.75
CA PHE A 47 -7.98 3.46 -4.44
C PHE A 47 -8.71 3.70 -3.11
N HIS A 48 -9.17 2.66 -2.42
CA HIS A 48 -9.88 2.84 -1.15
C HIS A 48 -9.58 1.75 -0.11
N PHE A 49 -9.84 0.48 -0.43
CA PHE A 49 -9.88 -0.57 0.60
C PHE A 49 -8.51 -1.08 1.07
N GLN A 50 -7.48 -1.10 0.22
CA GLN A 50 -6.20 -1.71 0.57
C GLN A 50 -5.60 -1.16 1.88
N GLN A 51 -5.51 0.16 2.02
CA GLN A 51 -4.93 0.78 3.23
C GLN A 51 -5.83 0.61 4.45
N ILE A 52 -7.15 0.74 4.28
CA ILE A 52 -8.13 0.51 5.35
C ILE A 52 -8.01 -0.92 5.87
N PHE A 53 -7.92 -1.90 4.97
CA PHE A 53 -7.78 -3.30 5.32
C PHE A 53 -6.50 -3.57 6.09
N VAL A 54 -5.37 -3.06 5.62
CA VAL A 54 -4.07 -3.24 6.30
C VAL A 54 -4.09 -2.61 7.69
N LYS A 55 -4.56 -1.36 7.80
CA LYS A 55 -4.53 -0.62 9.06
C LYS A 55 -5.51 -1.15 10.10
N HIS A 56 -6.76 -1.44 9.71
CA HIS A 56 -7.85 -1.70 10.65
C HIS A 56 -8.31 -3.16 10.72
N TYR A 57 -8.03 -3.97 9.70
CA TYR A 57 -8.66 -5.30 9.54
C TYR A 57 -7.66 -6.43 9.28
N GLY A 58 -6.36 -6.20 9.47
CA GLY A 58 -5.31 -7.21 9.27
C GLY A 58 -5.14 -7.66 7.81
N GLY A 59 -5.34 -6.73 6.87
CA GLY A 59 -4.98 -6.90 5.47
C GLY A 59 -3.47 -6.88 5.24
N VAL A 60 -3.05 -7.08 3.99
CA VAL A 60 -1.63 -7.09 3.60
C VAL A 60 -1.33 -6.09 2.50
N MET A 61 -0.18 -5.44 2.61
CA MET A 61 0.41 -4.56 1.60
C MET A 61 1.92 -4.69 1.67
N SER A 62 2.56 -4.65 0.50
CA SER A 62 4.01 -4.66 0.37
C SER A 62 4.49 -3.35 -0.23
N LEU A 63 5.57 -2.80 0.30
CA LEU A 63 6.26 -1.63 -0.21
C LEU A 63 7.75 -1.93 -0.28
N SER A 64 8.42 -1.39 -1.30
CA SER A 64 9.85 -1.53 -1.47
C SER A 64 10.54 -0.22 -1.08
N VAL A 65 11.62 -0.35 -0.32
CA VAL A 65 12.53 0.77 -0.04
C VAL A 65 13.27 1.11 -1.34
N PRO A 66 13.36 2.39 -1.75
CA PRO A 66 14.13 2.78 -2.93
C PRO A 66 15.59 2.33 -2.82
N GLU A 67 16.18 1.97 -3.96
CA GLU A 67 17.57 1.53 -4.02
C GLU A 67 18.52 2.60 -3.45
N GLY A 68 19.53 2.16 -2.70
CA GLY A 68 20.49 3.04 -2.02
C GLY A 68 19.96 3.69 -0.74
N GLN A 69 18.65 3.66 -0.48
CA GLN A 69 18.07 4.15 0.77
C GLN A 69 17.99 3.06 1.84
N GLN A 70 18.02 3.49 3.09
CA GLN A 70 17.88 2.64 4.27
C GLN A 70 16.57 2.97 4.97
N HIS A 71 15.75 1.97 5.27
CA HIS A 71 14.52 2.18 6.03
C HIS A 71 14.83 2.58 7.48
N ILE A 72 14.17 3.63 7.95
CA ILE A 72 14.27 4.08 9.35
C ILE A 72 13.02 3.66 10.12
N THR A 73 11.86 4.14 9.68
CA THR A 73 10.60 3.90 10.38
C THR A 73 9.40 4.03 9.46
N ALA A 74 8.28 3.44 9.86
CA ALA A 74 6.99 3.61 9.22
C ALA A 74 5.92 3.89 10.28
N THR A 75 5.02 4.81 9.99
CA THR A 75 3.93 5.17 10.89
C THR A 75 2.64 5.48 10.12
N TRP A 76 1.50 5.32 10.78
CA TRP A 76 0.21 5.69 10.22
C TRP A 76 -0.19 7.08 10.69
N LYS A 77 -0.57 7.94 9.74
CA LYS A 77 -1.27 9.18 10.01
C LYS A 77 -2.62 9.09 9.32
N ASP A 78 -3.68 9.00 10.12
CA ASP A 78 -4.98 8.58 9.63
C ASP A 78 -4.83 7.31 8.77
N ASP A 79 -5.54 7.18 7.66
CA ASP A 79 -5.45 6.01 6.80
C ASP A 79 -4.24 6.00 5.86
N ASN A 80 -3.34 6.98 5.94
CA ASN A 80 -2.17 7.06 5.08
C ASN A 80 -0.93 6.52 5.81
N LEU A 81 -0.13 5.73 5.10
CA LEU A 81 1.13 5.21 5.62
C LEU A 81 2.24 6.20 5.29
N TRP A 82 3.00 6.58 6.29
CA TRP A 82 4.20 7.39 6.13
C TRP A 82 5.43 6.53 6.37
N VAL A 83 6.39 6.60 5.45
CA VAL A 83 7.65 5.86 5.53
C VAL A 83 8.80 6.84 5.49
N GLU A 84 9.68 6.72 6.48
CA GLU A 84 10.94 7.46 6.55
C GLU A 84 12.09 6.57 6.09
N ASN A 85 12.83 7.05 5.10
CA ASN A 85 14.05 6.40 4.62
C ASN A 85 15.21 7.39 4.64
N TYR A 86 16.40 6.90 4.94
CA TYR A 86 17.66 7.64 4.90
C TYR A 86 18.41 7.37 3.59
N ASP A 87 18.87 8.44 2.93
CA ASP A 87 19.84 8.38 1.84
C ASP A 87 21.24 8.76 2.36
N PRO A 88 22.17 7.79 2.47
CA PRO A 88 23.53 8.05 2.94
C PRO A 88 24.39 8.82 1.93
N ALA A 89 24.08 8.80 0.64
CA ALA A 89 24.86 9.49 -0.37
C ALA A 89 24.70 11.01 -0.26
N THR A 90 23.51 11.47 0.13
CA THR A 90 23.18 12.89 0.25
C THR A 90 23.02 13.37 1.69
N ASN A 91 23.09 12.46 2.67
CA ASN A 91 22.76 12.70 4.06
C ASN A 91 21.36 13.34 4.24
N THR A 92 20.36 12.79 3.55
CA THR A 92 18.98 13.27 3.61
C THR A 92 18.03 12.18 4.08
N CYS A 93 16.99 12.56 4.83
CA CYS A 93 15.87 11.68 5.15
C CYS A 93 14.65 12.09 4.33
N HIS A 94 14.00 11.10 3.74
CA HIS A 94 12.77 11.26 2.98
C HIS A 94 11.61 10.66 3.77
N PHE A 95 10.68 11.52 4.18
CA PHE A 95 9.43 11.12 4.80
C PHE A 95 8.32 11.21 3.76
N ASN A 96 7.97 10.07 3.19
CA ASN A 96 7.02 9.97 2.08
C ASN A 96 5.69 9.42 2.57
N GLU A 97 4.61 10.07 2.15
CA GLU A 97 3.25 9.61 2.34
C GLU A 97 2.82 8.70 1.20
N TYR A 98 2.35 7.52 1.57
CA TYR A 98 1.65 6.59 0.71
C TYR A 98 0.16 6.73 1.03
N SER A 99 -0.58 7.41 0.16
CA SER A 99 -2.04 7.57 0.25
C SER A 99 -2.79 6.51 -0.54
N LYS A 100 -4.11 6.46 -0.36
CA LYS A 100 -5.00 5.53 -1.06
C LYS A 100 -4.84 5.66 -2.58
N GLY A 101 -4.54 4.56 -3.26
CA GLY A 101 -4.26 4.54 -4.70
C GLY A 101 -2.97 5.26 -5.12
N ASN A 102 -2.15 5.70 -4.18
CA ASN A 102 -0.89 6.39 -4.42
C ASN A 102 -1.01 7.73 -5.19
N VAL A 103 -2.18 8.38 -5.14
CA VAL A 103 -2.51 9.52 -6.00
C VAL A 103 -2.04 10.86 -5.42
N LEU A 104 -2.13 11.02 -4.10
CA LEU A 104 -1.80 12.26 -3.39
C LEU A 104 -0.72 11.98 -2.35
N GLN A 105 0.54 12.15 -2.73
CA GLN A 105 1.68 11.85 -1.87
C GLN A 105 2.26 13.16 -1.30
N GLY A 106 2.14 13.37 0.00
CA GLY A 106 3.02 14.29 0.71
C GLY A 106 4.47 13.78 0.72
N LYS A 107 5.44 14.69 0.64
CA LYS A 107 6.86 14.39 0.82
C LYS A 107 7.52 15.47 1.65
N VAL A 108 8.22 15.07 2.70
CA VAL A 108 9.11 15.94 3.48
C VAL A 108 10.53 15.45 3.30
N THR A 109 11.47 16.37 3.07
CA THR A 109 12.90 16.05 2.97
C THR A 109 13.66 16.80 4.05
N ILE A 110 14.33 16.05 4.91
CA ILE A 110 15.15 16.57 6.00
C ILE A 110 16.61 16.46 5.57
N LYS A 111 17.30 17.59 5.44
CA LYS A 111 18.74 17.63 5.12
C LYS A 111 19.57 17.51 6.40
N ASN A 112 20.76 16.94 6.29
CA ASN A 112 21.66 16.71 7.42
C ASN A 112 20.98 15.88 8.53
N CYS A 113 20.28 14.82 8.12
CA CYS A 113 19.43 14.03 9.01
C CYS A 113 20.24 13.25 10.06
N SER A 114 21.38 12.68 9.65
CA SER A 114 22.30 11.91 10.52
C SER A 114 21.58 11.03 11.56
N PRO A 115 20.75 10.06 11.12
CA PRO A 115 19.87 9.33 12.02
C PRO A 115 20.65 8.54 13.07
N VAL A 116 20.26 8.68 14.35
CA VAL A 116 20.94 8.07 15.50
C VAL A 116 21.08 6.56 15.35
N ALA A 117 20.03 5.90 14.82
CA ALA A 117 20.03 4.45 14.59
C ALA A 117 21.03 3.98 13.52
N ALA A 118 21.48 4.88 12.63
CA ALA A 118 22.49 4.58 11.61
C ALA A 118 23.89 5.07 12.00
N GLN A 119 24.04 5.73 13.15
CA GLN A 119 25.37 6.15 13.62
C GLN A 119 26.14 4.93 14.15
N PRO A 120 27.42 4.78 13.80
CA PRO A 120 28.27 3.78 14.45
C PRO A 120 28.31 4.06 15.96
N PHE A 121 28.02 3.04 16.77
CA PHE A 121 28.10 3.15 18.22
C PHE A 121 29.54 3.52 18.61
N ASN A 122 29.72 4.75 19.09
CA ASN A 122 31.03 5.25 19.47
C ASN A 122 31.40 4.67 20.85
N THR A 123 32.19 3.60 20.87
CA THR A 123 32.64 2.90 22.11
C THR A 123 33.59 3.72 22.97
N SER A 124 33.76 5.02 22.71
CA SER A 124 34.72 5.89 23.39
C SER A 124 34.16 6.64 24.60
N ILE A 125 32.94 6.33 25.08
CA ILE A 125 32.47 6.86 26.37
C ILE A 125 33.23 6.13 27.49
N PRO A 126 34.15 6.79 28.22
CA PRO A 126 34.80 6.15 29.36
C PRO A 126 33.74 5.86 30.42
N ALA A 127 33.71 4.62 30.91
CA ALA A 127 32.93 4.25 32.07
C ALA A 127 33.34 5.16 33.24
N LYS A 128 32.35 5.81 33.85
CA LYS A 128 32.54 6.68 35.00
C LYS A 128 32.60 5.87 36.28
#